data_AF-A0A0G0QYP6-F1
#
_entry.id   AF-A0A0G0QYP6-F1
#
_cell.length_a   1.000
_cell.length_b   1.000
_cell.length_c   1.000
_cell.angle_alpha   90.00
_cell.angle_beta   90.00
_cell.angle_gamma   90.00
#
_symmetry.space_group_name_H-M   'P 1'
#
loop_
_entity.id
_entity.type
_entity.pdbx_description
1 polymer ?
#
loop_
_entity_poly.entity_id
_entity_poly.type
_entity_poly.pdbx_seq_one_letter_code
_entity_poly.pdbx_strand_id
1 'polypeptide(L)'
;MDKKTPKQVEKDLKSLFEKYNVQEKVSVDDIKNWIWNATGSAMTASNKYNKKCLNLFSPIDDIDELNDVMQVFVDAWNFFPHKALKGKSPHEAYLEIYGERAGEQPRDMKDRAERPKVMVGGHEMELDEFHAMIKEMEKAQKPFKEWIEKDALPKYQKYLEQIVKTEKACEEHYSVADLFFQRALHLGFIDLKSIRQDFIQKEFPHWWPTHVMYSNLKPAGVKKSLSLFFEFIELVYGVKN
;
A
#
# COMPACT_ATOMS: atom_id res chain seq x y z
N MET A 1 -11.77 19.87 -7.01
CA MET A 1 -10.70 19.45 -7.94
C MET A 1 -10.94 20.17 -9.24
N ASP A 2 -9.98 20.96 -9.70
CA ASP A 2 -10.06 21.54 -11.03
C ASP A 2 -10.14 20.43 -12.07
N LYS A 3 -11.04 20.57 -13.04
CA LYS A 3 -11.24 19.58 -14.10
C LYS A 3 -10.00 19.57 -15.00
N LYS A 4 -9.03 18.71 -14.70
CA LYS A 4 -7.90 18.46 -15.60
C LYS A 4 -8.43 17.80 -16.89
N THR A 5 -7.75 18.09 -17.99
CA THR A 5 -8.01 17.45 -19.28
C THR A 5 -6.82 16.56 -19.64
N PRO A 6 -6.98 15.55 -20.52
CA PRO A 6 -5.85 14.74 -20.97
C PRO A 6 -4.68 15.58 -21.52
N LYS A 7 -4.98 16.69 -22.22
CA LYS A 7 -3.95 17.63 -22.72
C LYS A 7 -3.19 18.34 -21.60
N GLN A 8 -3.87 18.70 -20.51
CA GLN A 8 -3.21 19.28 -19.34
C GLN A 8 -2.28 18.26 -18.68
N VAL A 9 -2.73 17.01 -18.55
CA VAL A 9 -1.91 15.93 -17.98
C VAL A 9 -0.68 15.64 -18.86
N GLU A 10 -0.80 15.69 -20.18
CA GLU A 10 0.36 15.59 -21.08
C GLU A 10 1.36 16.73 -20.88
N LYS A 11 0.87 17.96 -20.65
CA LYS A 11 1.73 19.11 -20.38
C LYS A 11 2.44 18.94 -19.04
N ASP A 12 1.71 18.54 -18.00
CA ASP A 12 2.25 18.29 -16.66
C ASP A 12 3.35 17.22 -16.71
N LEU A 13 3.15 16.12 -17.46
CA LEU A 13 4.18 15.10 -17.69
C LEU A 13 5.41 15.65 -18.41
N LYS A 14 5.25 16.46 -19.47
CA LYS A 14 6.39 17.07 -20.18
C LYS A 14 7.21 17.97 -19.27
N SER A 15 6.53 18.84 -18.52
CA SER A 15 7.18 19.73 -17.56
C SER A 15 7.89 18.96 -16.44
N LEU A 16 7.30 17.86 -15.97
CA LEU A 16 7.94 16.95 -15.02
C LEU A 16 9.21 16.33 -15.62
N PHE A 17 9.14 15.82 -16.86
CA PHE A 17 10.29 15.19 -17.50
C PHE A 17 11.43 16.17 -17.76
N GLU A 18 11.11 17.40 -18.13
CA GLU A 18 12.04 18.53 -18.23
C GLU A 18 12.69 18.83 -16.88
N LYS A 19 11.89 19.02 -15.83
CA LYS A 19 12.37 19.38 -14.48
C LYS A 19 13.43 18.39 -13.96
N TYR A 20 13.22 17.08 -14.16
CA TYR A 20 14.13 16.04 -13.68
C TYR A 20 15.08 15.49 -14.74
N ASN A 21 15.10 16.09 -15.94
CA ASN A 21 15.96 15.67 -17.05
C ASN A 21 15.84 14.17 -17.38
N VAL A 22 14.61 13.64 -17.44
CA VAL A 22 14.32 12.21 -17.74
C VAL A 22 13.79 11.99 -19.16
N GLN A 23 13.78 13.02 -20.00
CA GLN A 23 13.23 12.99 -21.36
C GLN A 23 13.94 12.00 -22.29
N GLU A 24 15.23 11.73 -22.04
CA GLU A 24 16.00 10.73 -22.78
C GLU A 24 15.65 9.29 -22.39
N LYS A 25 15.03 9.10 -21.21
CA LYS A 25 14.66 7.78 -20.67
C LYS A 25 13.22 7.40 -20.98
N VAL A 26 12.33 8.40 -21.11
CA VAL A 26 10.90 8.18 -21.26
C VAL A 26 10.23 9.34 -22.01
N SER A 27 9.22 9.00 -22.80
CA SER A 27 8.31 9.96 -23.44
C SER A 27 6.89 9.88 -22.86
N VAL A 28 6.06 10.87 -23.16
CA VAL A 28 4.63 10.84 -22.80
C VAL A 28 3.93 9.64 -23.46
N ASP A 29 4.33 9.27 -24.67
CA ASP A 29 3.75 8.12 -25.38
C ASP A 29 4.13 6.79 -24.72
N ASP A 30 5.32 6.70 -24.12
CA ASP A 30 5.69 5.55 -23.30
C ASP A 30 4.77 5.40 -22.09
N ILE A 31 4.47 6.50 -21.38
CA ILE A 31 3.54 6.50 -20.25
C ILE A 31 2.15 6.02 -20.69
N LYS A 32 1.62 6.59 -21.78
CA LYS A 32 0.33 6.17 -22.36
C LYS A 32 0.35 4.69 -22.72
N ASN A 33 1.44 4.20 -23.33
CA ASN A 33 1.60 2.80 -23.69
C ASN A 33 1.65 1.89 -22.46
N TRP A 34 2.28 2.31 -21.36
CA TRP A 34 2.32 1.53 -20.12
C TRP A 34 0.93 1.42 -19.49
N ILE A 35 0.17 2.50 -19.49
CA ILE A 35 -1.21 2.55 -18.98
C ILE A 35 -2.13 1.69 -19.86
N TRP A 36 -2.08 1.89 -21.18
CA TRP A 36 -2.90 1.13 -22.13
C TRP A 36 -2.70 -0.38 -21.99
N ASN A 37 -1.44 -0.81 -21.86
CA ASN A 37 -1.07 -2.22 -21.77
C ASN A 37 -0.96 -2.76 -20.33
N ALA A 38 -1.48 -2.04 -19.33
CA ALA A 38 -1.45 -2.49 -17.95
C ALA A 38 -2.29 -3.78 -17.79
N THR A 39 -1.77 -4.75 -17.04
CA THR A 39 -2.38 -6.08 -16.87
C THR A 39 -2.45 -6.49 -15.39
N GLY A 40 -3.45 -7.32 -15.08
CA GLY A 40 -3.74 -7.78 -13.72
C GLY A 40 -4.93 -7.06 -13.09
N SER A 41 -5.14 -7.24 -11.78
CA SER A 41 -6.13 -6.46 -11.04
C SER A 41 -5.76 -4.97 -11.05
N ALA A 42 -6.75 -4.08 -10.91
CA ALA A 42 -6.53 -2.63 -10.89
C ALA A 42 -5.39 -2.22 -9.92
N MET A 43 -5.38 -2.80 -8.72
CA MET A 43 -4.35 -2.56 -7.71
C MET A 43 -2.97 -3.05 -8.16
N THR A 44 -2.87 -4.26 -8.70
CA THR A 44 -1.59 -4.81 -9.18
C THR A 44 -1.04 -4.01 -10.35
N ALA A 45 -1.92 -3.63 -11.28
CA ALA A 45 -1.59 -2.88 -12.47
C ALA A 45 -1.11 -1.46 -12.12
N SER A 46 -1.83 -0.77 -11.23
CA SER A 46 -1.46 0.56 -10.74
C SER A 46 -0.13 0.53 -9.98
N ASN A 47 0.08 -0.45 -9.09
CA ASN A 47 1.34 -0.58 -8.35
C ASN A 47 2.54 -0.81 -9.28
N LYS A 48 2.40 -1.67 -10.30
CA LYS A 48 3.45 -1.89 -11.30
C LYS A 48 3.75 -0.63 -12.10
N TYR A 49 2.71 0.11 -12.49
CA TYR A 49 2.83 1.37 -13.21
C TYR A 49 3.56 2.43 -12.37
N ASN A 50 3.10 2.69 -11.14
CA ASN A 50 3.71 3.68 -10.24
C ASN A 50 5.18 3.35 -9.96
N LYS A 51 5.48 2.06 -9.71
CA LYS A 51 6.86 1.60 -9.52
C LYS A 51 7.74 1.85 -10.75
N LYS A 52 7.20 1.61 -11.95
CA LYS A 52 7.93 1.86 -13.20
C LYS A 52 8.20 3.35 -13.40
N CYS A 53 7.25 4.21 -13.05
CA CYS A 53 7.39 5.66 -13.15
C CYS A 53 8.43 6.19 -12.16
N LEU A 54 8.40 5.79 -10.88
CA LEU A 54 9.38 6.26 -9.90
C LEU A 54 10.81 5.83 -10.21
N ASN A 55 11.01 4.66 -10.82
CA ASN A 55 12.35 4.21 -11.23
C ASN A 55 13.01 5.08 -12.30
N LEU A 56 12.29 6.05 -12.90
CA LEU A 56 12.86 7.01 -13.85
C LEU A 56 13.72 8.08 -13.15
N PHE A 57 13.39 8.37 -11.89
CA PHE A 57 13.97 9.44 -11.11
C PHE A 57 15.06 8.91 -10.18
N SER A 58 16.04 9.76 -9.88
CA SER A 58 16.93 9.53 -8.72
C SER A 58 16.11 9.57 -7.44
N PRO A 59 16.60 9.01 -6.32
CA PRO A 59 15.95 9.15 -5.02
C PRO A 59 15.59 10.61 -4.75
N ILE A 60 14.31 10.86 -4.41
CA ILE A 60 13.78 12.16 -4.02
C ILE A 60 13.62 12.13 -2.50
N ASP A 61 14.39 12.96 -1.80
CA ASP A 61 14.40 12.98 -0.33
C ASP A 61 13.29 13.85 0.27
N ASP A 62 12.78 14.82 -0.50
CA ASP A 62 11.70 15.70 -0.08
C ASP A 62 10.31 15.07 -0.33
N ILE A 63 9.49 14.99 0.71
CA ILE A 63 8.19 14.31 0.65
C ILE A 63 7.17 15.09 -0.16
N ASP A 64 7.21 16.43 -0.12
CA ASP A 64 6.28 17.28 -0.87
C ASP A 64 6.59 17.18 -2.37
N GLU A 65 7.87 17.19 -2.72
CA GLU A 65 8.34 16.96 -4.08
C GLU A 65 7.95 15.57 -4.59
N LEU A 66 8.12 14.52 -3.77
CA LEU A 66 7.68 13.17 -4.12
C LEU A 66 6.17 13.12 -4.35
N ASN A 67 5.38 13.81 -3.52
CA ASN A 67 3.92 13.87 -3.67
C ASN A 67 3.52 14.56 -4.97
N ASP A 68 4.19 15.65 -5.35
CA ASP A 68 3.95 16.35 -6.62
C ASP A 68 4.24 15.45 -7.83
N VAL A 69 5.38 14.75 -7.83
CA VAL A 69 5.74 13.78 -8.87
C VAL A 69 4.68 12.67 -8.97
N MET A 70 4.29 12.11 -7.83
CA MET A 70 3.28 11.06 -7.75
C MET A 70 1.92 11.54 -8.27
N GLN A 71 1.52 12.77 -7.95
CA GLN A 71 0.24 13.32 -8.38
C GLN A 71 0.14 13.39 -9.91
N VAL A 72 1.22 13.75 -10.61
CA VAL A 72 1.25 13.77 -12.08
C VAL A 72 1.02 12.37 -12.67
N PHE A 73 1.61 11.33 -12.09
CA PHE A 73 1.41 9.94 -12.55
C PHE A 73 0.01 9.41 -12.18
N VAL A 74 -0.52 9.79 -11.03
CA VAL A 74 -1.91 9.47 -10.65
C VAL A 74 -2.89 10.12 -11.64
N ASP A 75 -2.64 11.38 -12.03
CA ASP A 75 -3.44 12.06 -13.04
C ASP A 75 -3.34 11.37 -14.40
N ALA A 76 -2.14 10.97 -14.82
CA ALA A 76 -1.94 10.17 -16.04
C ALA A 76 -2.74 8.87 -16.01
N TRP A 77 -2.66 8.11 -14.92
CA TRP A 77 -3.44 6.89 -14.73
C TRP A 77 -4.95 7.14 -14.83
N ASN A 78 -5.45 8.24 -14.27
CA ASN A 78 -6.88 8.52 -14.19
C ASN A 78 -7.48 9.17 -15.45
N PHE A 79 -6.67 9.86 -16.27
CA PHE A 79 -7.15 10.62 -17.44
C PHE A 79 -6.74 10.01 -18.79
N PHE A 80 -5.79 9.07 -18.82
CA PHE A 80 -5.46 8.35 -20.05
C PHE A 80 -6.26 7.05 -20.19
N PRO A 81 -6.49 6.58 -21.43
CA PRO A 81 -7.34 5.43 -21.70
C PRO A 81 -6.66 4.10 -21.34
N HIS A 82 -7.46 3.15 -20.85
CA HIS A 82 -7.02 1.80 -20.50
C HIS A 82 -7.64 0.77 -21.44
N LYS A 83 -6.85 -0.23 -21.87
CA LYS A 83 -7.38 -1.36 -22.65
C LYS A 83 -8.45 -2.15 -21.87
N ALA A 84 -8.24 -2.35 -20.57
CA ALA A 84 -9.19 -3.06 -19.69
C ALA A 84 -10.53 -2.32 -19.55
N LEU A 85 -10.55 -1.01 -19.73
CA LEU A 85 -11.75 -0.16 -19.69
C LEU A 85 -12.29 0.13 -21.09
N LYS A 86 -11.99 -0.73 -22.08
CA LYS A 86 -12.44 -0.59 -23.48
C LYS A 86 -12.07 0.76 -24.10
N GLY A 87 -10.89 1.27 -23.75
CA GLY A 87 -10.38 2.54 -24.24
C GLY A 87 -10.89 3.78 -23.52
N LYS A 88 -11.59 3.62 -22.40
CA LYS A 88 -11.93 4.72 -21.49
C LYS A 88 -10.86 4.89 -20.42
N SER A 89 -10.76 6.10 -19.88
CA SER A 89 -10.03 6.40 -18.66
C SER A 89 -10.87 6.06 -17.41
N PRO A 90 -10.25 5.86 -16.23
CA PRO A 90 -10.98 5.71 -14.98
C PRO A 90 -11.91 6.88 -14.69
N HIS A 91 -11.50 8.10 -15.05
CA HIS A 91 -12.34 9.29 -14.91
C HIS A 91 -13.59 9.23 -15.81
N GLU A 92 -13.45 8.84 -17.07
CA GLU A 92 -14.60 8.68 -17.99
C GLU A 92 -15.53 7.54 -17.55
N ALA A 93 -14.95 6.41 -17.10
CA ALA A 93 -15.74 5.31 -16.57
C ALA A 93 -16.51 5.71 -15.30
N TYR A 94 -15.89 6.52 -14.43
CA TYR A 94 -16.55 7.10 -13.27
C TYR A 94 -17.71 8.03 -13.69
N LEU A 95 -17.48 8.94 -14.63
CA LEU A 95 -18.52 9.83 -15.13
C LEU A 95 -19.66 9.08 -15.85
N GLU A 96 -19.40 7.97 -16.50
CA GLU A 96 -20.46 7.15 -17.10
C GLU A 96 -21.35 6.50 -16.04
N ILE A 97 -20.77 6.02 -14.95
CA ILE A 97 -21.52 5.35 -13.86
C ILE A 97 -22.21 6.38 -12.96
N TYR A 98 -21.59 7.53 -12.72
CA TYR A 98 -21.98 8.48 -11.68
C TYR A 98 -22.28 9.90 -12.18
N GLY A 99 -22.17 10.19 -13.49
CA GLY A 99 -22.05 11.54 -14.05
C GLY A 99 -23.14 12.54 -13.68
N GLU A 100 -24.41 12.12 -13.62
CA GLU A 100 -25.50 13.01 -13.19
C GLU A 100 -25.59 13.16 -11.66
N ARG A 101 -24.98 12.26 -10.89
CA ARG A 101 -24.94 12.27 -9.42
C ARG A 101 -23.62 12.77 -8.85
N ALA A 102 -22.61 13.05 -9.68
CA ALA A 102 -21.26 13.41 -9.26
C ALA A 102 -21.16 14.77 -8.56
N GLY A 103 -22.22 15.59 -8.60
CA GLY A 103 -22.36 16.84 -7.84
C GLY A 103 -23.27 16.75 -6.61
N GLU A 104 -24.05 15.67 -6.47
CA GLU A 104 -24.69 15.38 -5.20
C GLU A 104 -23.59 14.84 -4.29
N GLN A 105 -23.14 15.65 -3.32
CA GLN A 105 -22.48 15.08 -2.14
C GLN A 105 -23.31 13.86 -1.72
N PRO A 106 -22.70 12.72 -1.35
CA PRO A 106 -23.47 11.62 -0.79
C PRO A 106 -24.36 12.24 0.28
N ARG A 107 -25.68 12.25 0.05
CA ARG A 107 -26.65 12.83 0.99
C ARG A 107 -26.22 12.34 2.36
N ASP A 108 -26.07 13.28 3.28
CA ASP A 108 -25.64 13.05 4.65
C ASP A 108 -26.20 11.68 5.05
N MET A 109 -25.34 10.68 5.30
CA MET A 109 -25.77 9.25 5.41
C MET A 109 -26.85 9.04 6.48
N LYS A 110 -27.14 10.07 7.28
CA LYS A 110 -28.26 10.20 8.21
C LYS A 110 -29.65 9.94 7.60
N ASP A 111 -29.86 10.19 6.31
CA ASP A 111 -31.19 10.03 5.66
C ASP A 111 -31.41 8.66 4.99
N ARG A 112 -30.43 7.74 5.03
CA ARG A 112 -30.71 6.34 4.67
C ARG A 112 -31.34 5.67 5.88
N ALA A 113 -32.63 5.32 5.77
CA ALA A 113 -33.37 4.55 6.76
C ALA A 113 -32.69 3.21 7.14
N GLU A 114 -31.80 2.71 6.28
CA GLU A 114 -30.96 1.54 6.52
C GLU A 114 -29.48 1.95 6.47
N ARG A 115 -28.80 1.81 7.61
CA ARG A 115 -27.34 2.03 7.70
C ARG A 115 -26.62 0.99 6.84
N PRO A 116 -25.48 1.33 6.24
CA PRO A 116 -24.75 0.36 5.43
C PRO A 116 -24.25 -0.77 6.33
N LYS A 117 -24.56 -2.00 5.94
CA LYS A 117 -24.02 -3.19 6.59
C LYS A 117 -22.64 -3.52 6.05
N VAL A 118 -21.80 -4.08 6.90
CA VAL A 118 -20.44 -4.48 6.56
C VAL A 118 -20.25 -5.98 6.79
N MET A 119 -19.40 -6.61 5.99
CA MET A 119 -19.07 -8.02 6.13
C MET A 119 -17.77 -8.19 6.93
N VAL A 120 -17.83 -8.86 8.06
CA VAL A 120 -16.66 -9.19 8.90
C VAL A 120 -16.62 -10.69 9.14
N GLY A 121 -15.54 -11.35 8.68
CA GLY A 121 -15.38 -12.79 8.87
C GLY A 121 -16.50 -13.65 8.24
N GLY A 122 -17.20 -13.14 7.22
CA GLY A 122 -18.35 -13.81 6.62
C GLY A 122 -19.70 -13.52 7.29
N HIS A 123 -19.71 -12.68 8.33
CA HIS A 123 -20.93 -12.23 9.00
C HIS A 123 -21.26 -10.80 8.60
N GLU A 124 -22.54 -10.56 8.30
CA GLU A 124 -23.07 -9.22 8.08
C GLU A 124 -23.32 -8.56 9.43
N MET A 125 -22.85 -7.32 9.62
CA MET A 125 -23.03 -6.54 10.85
C MET A 125 -23.33 -5.08 10.53
N GLU A 126 -23.99 -4.39 11.46
CA GLU A 126 -24.25 -2.96 11.33
C GLU A 126 -22.95 -2.15 11.48
N LEU A 127 -22.84 -1.02 10.78
CA LEU A 127 -21.63 -0.19 10.81
C LEU A 127 -21.26 0.29 12.23
N ASP A 128 -22.25 0.57 13.07
CA ASP A 128 -22.02 0.96 14.47
C ASP A 128 -21.45 -0.18 15.31
N GLU A 129 -21.96 -1.39 15.10
CA GLU A 129 -21.44 -2.61 15.75
C GLU A 129 -20.01 -2.88 15.30
N PHE A 130 -19.72 -2.66 14.01
CA PHE A 130 -18.37 -2.75 13.47
C PHE A 130 -17.43 -1.75 14.16
N HIS A 131 -17.82 -0.48 14.26
CA HIS A 131 -17.02 0.52 14.96
C HIS A 131 -16.81 0.20 16.44
N ALA A 132 -17.84 -0.34 17.12
CA ALA A 132 -17.72 -0.78 18.50
C ALA A 132 -16.73 -1.95 18.64
N MET A 133 -16.80 -2.93 17.73
CA MET A 133 -15.87 -4.05 17.65
C MET A 133 -14.43 -3.58 17.44
N ILE A 134 -14.20 -2.64 16.51
CA ILE A 134 -12.86 -2.07 16.27
C ILE A 134 -12.31 -1.39 17.53
N LYS A 135 -13.12 -0.61 18.26
CA LYS A 135 -12.69 0.03 19.51
C LYS A 135 -12.29 -0.98 20.59
N GLU A 136 -13.06 -2.05 20.77
CA GLU A 136 -12.71 -3.09 21.74
C GLU A 136 -11.46 -3.88 21.30
N MET A 137 -11.32 -4.13 19.99
CA MET A 137 -10.10 -4.74 19.42
C MET A 137 -8.87 -3.88 19.69
N GLU A 138 -8.91 -2.57 19.40
CA GLU A 138 -7.80 -1.64 19.65
C GLU A 138 -7.41 -1.60 21.13
N LYS A 139 -8.41 -1.61 22.02
CA LYS A 139 -8.19 -1.67 23.47
C LYS A 139 -7.51 -2.97 23.89
N ALA A 140 -7.94 -4.11 23.35
CA ALA A 140 -7.32 -5.41 23.62
C ALA A 140 -5.90 -5.51 23.06
N GLN A 141 -5.62 -4.84 21.95
CA GLN A 141 -4.30 -4.80 21.30
C GLN A 141 -3.30 -3.88 21.98
N LYS A 142 -3.74 -2.96 22.85
CA LYS A 142 -2.88 -1.96 23.47
C LYS A 142 -1.62 -2.55 24.13
N PRO A 143 -1.67 -3.61 24.96
CA PRO A 143 -0.46 -4.19 25.55
C PRO A 143 0.52 -4.73 24.50
N PHE A 144 -0.01 -5.34 23.44
CA PHE A 144 0.81 -5.89 22.37
C PHE A 144 1.45 -4.80 21.53
N LYS A 145 0.71 -3.75 21.18
CA LYS A 145 1.23 -2.57 20.50
C LYS A 145 2.34 -1.90 21.32
N GLU A 146 2.14 -1.73 22.63
CA GLU A 146 3.16 -1.18 23.52
C GLU A 146 4.41 -2.07 23.58
N TRP A 147 4.26 -3.40 23.62
CA TRP A 147 5.38 -4.33 23.56
C TRP A 147 6.12 -4.27 22.22
N ILE A 148 5.41 -4.18 21.10
CA ILE A 148 6.00 -4.03 19.76
C ILE A 148 6.88 -2.77 19.69
N GLU A 149 6.30 -1.62 20.06
CA GLU A 149 6.93 -0.31 19.92
C GLU A 149 8.07 -0.07 20.90
N LYS A 150 7.88 -0.47 22.17
CA LYS A 150 8.83 -0.14 23.25
C LYS A 150 9.89 -1.21 23.47
N ASP A 151 9.67 -2.43 22.99
CA ASP A 151 10.55 -3.57 23.29
C ASP A 151 10.97 -4.35 22.04
N ALA A 152 10.02 -4.96 21.32
CA ALA A 152 10.31 -5.93 20.26
C ALA A 152 11.10 -5.32 19.10
N LEU A 153 10.59 -4.25 18.48
CA LEU A 153 11.24 -3.62 17.33
C LEU A 153 12.58 -2.96 17.70
N PRO A 154 12.71 -2.18 18.80
CA PRO A 154 14.00 -1.62 19.20
C PRO A 154 15.08 -2.68 19.47
N LYS A 155 14.72 -3.80 20.12
CA LYS A 155 15.67 -4.91 20.35
C LYS A 155 16.02 -5.63 19.05
N TYR A 156 15.05 -5.80 18.16
CA TYR A 156 15.30 -6.43 16.85
C TYR A 156 16.24 -5.59 15.99
N GLN A 157 16.08 -4.26 15.98
CA GLN A 157 16.99 -3.35 15.28
C GLN A 157 18.44 -3.52 15.76
N LYS A 158 18.67 -3.51 17.08
CA LYS A 158 19.99 -3.75 17.66
C LYS A 158 20.55 -5.13 17.33
N TYR A 159 19.70 -6.14 17.27
CA TYR A 159 20.10 -7.48 16.85
C TYR A 159 20.55 -7.48 15.38
N LEU A 160 19.79 -6.86 14.48
CA LEU A 160 20.13 -6.75 13.06
C LEU A 160 21.46 -6.01 12.83
N GLU A 161 21.71 -4.93 13.56
CA GLU A 161 22.99 -4.18 13.51
C GLU A 161 24.22 -5.05 13.83
N GLN A 162 24.05 -6.13 14.60
CA GLN A 162 25.13 -7.04 14.97
C GLN A 162 25.40 -8.11 13.90
N ILE A 163 24.37 -8.53 13.16
CA ILE A 163 24.45 -9.72 12.30
C ILE A 163 24.37 -9.39 10.79
N VAL A 164 23.80 -8.23 10.44
CA VAL A 164 23.63 -7.79 9.07
C VAL A 164 24.77 -6.85 8.70
N LYS A 165 25.45 -7.14 7.59
CA LYS A 165 26.69 -6.46 7.20
C LYS A 165 26.49 -5.05 6.63
N THR A 166 25.29 -4.74 6.15
CA THR A 166 25.01 -3.48 5.46
C THR A 166 23.77 -2.83 6.05
N GLU A 167 23.82 -1.50 6.18
CA GLU A 167 22.72 -0.67 6.66
C GLU A 167 21.45 -0.91 5.85
N LYS A 168 21.54 -0.88 4.52
CA LYS A 168 20.42 -1.17 3.62
C LYS A 168 19.75 -2.52 3.88
N ALA A 169 20.51 -3.57 4.19
CA ALA A 169 19.93 -4.87 4.49
C ALA A 169 19.30 -4.90 5.89
N CYS A 170 19.85 -4.14 6.84
CA CYS A 170 19.26 -3.94 8.16
C CYS A 170 17.88 -3.27 8.03
N GLU A 171 17.80 -2.16 7.29
CA GLU A 171 16.55 -1.45 7.00
C GLU A 171 15.51 -2.34 6.30
N GLU A 172 15.94 -3.14 5.33
CA GLU A 172 15.05 -4.08 4.62
C GLU A 172 14.49 -5.15 5.56
N HIS A 173 15.30 -5.74 6.44
CA HIS A 173 14.82 -6.71 7.42
C HIS A 173 13.91 -6.07 8.49
N TYR A 174 14.27 -4.89 8.99
CA TYR A 174 13.49 -4.15 9.97
C TYR A 174 12.12 -3.75 9.42
N SER A 175 12.07 -3.17 8.21
CA SER A 175 10.81 -2.77 7.57
C SER A 175 9.86 -3.94 7.33
N VAL A 176 10.39 -5.14 7.03
CA VAL A 176 9.55 -6.35 6.94
C VAL A 176 8.92 -6.69 8.30
N ALA A 177 9.67 -6.63 9.40
CA ALA A 177 9.16 -6.93 10.73
C ALA A 177 8.14 -5.88 11.22
N ASP A 178 8.40 -4.59 10.97
CA ASP A 178 7.48 -3.50 11.31
C ASP A 178 6.15 -3.65 10.54
N LEU A 179 6.20 -3.81 9.21
CA LEU A 179 5.00 -4.02 8.40
C LEU A 179 4.27 -5.33 8.74
N PHE A 180 5.00 -6.37 9.18
CA PHE A 180 4.40 -7.59 9.69
C PHE A 180 3.56 -7.34 10.93
N PHE A 181 4.08 -6.59 11.90
CA PHE A 181 3.33 -6.23 13.10
C PHE A 181 2.15 -5.31 12.82
N GLN A 182 2.33 -4.29 11.97
CA GLN A 182 1.22 -3.43 11.54
C GLN A 182 0.09 -4.24 10.90
N ARG A 183 0.45 -5.20 10.03
CA ARG A 183 -0.54 -6.09 9.40
C ARG A 183 -1.17 -7.04 10.41
N ALA A 184 -0.39 -7.56 11.36
CA ALA A 184 -0.91 -8.44 12.40
C ALA A 184 -1.93 -7.72 13.29
N LEU A 185 -1.64 -6.48 13.70
CA LEU A 185 -2.57 -5.63 14.44
C LEU A 185 -3.82 -5.34 13.61
N HIS A 186 -3.68 -5.02 12.33
CA HIS A 186 -4.83 -4.80 11.46
C HIS A 186 -5.75 -6.03 11.33
N LEU A 187 -5.20 -7.25 11.45
CA LEU A 187 -5.97 -8.50 11.44
C LEU A 187 -6.53 -8.90 12.81
N GLY A 188 -6.35 -8.07 13.84
CA GLY A 188 -6.93 -8.31 15.17
C GLY A 188 -6.10 -9.19 16.10
N PHE A 189 -4.84 -9.52 15.75
CA PHE A 189 -3.99 -10.28 16.67
C PHE A 189 -3.64 -9.42 17.89
N ILE A 190 -3.72 -10.03 19.08
CA ILE A 190 -3.52 -9.36 20.39
C ILE A 190 -2.24 -9.82 21.10
N ASP A 191 -1.52 -10.80 20.56
CA ASP A 191 -0.21 -11.24 21.01
C ASP A 191 0.48 -12.11 19.94
N LEU A 192 1.77 -12.38 20.11
CA LEU A 192 2.57 -13.20 19.18
C LEU A 192 2.07 -14.64 19.04
N LYS A 193 1.49 -15.24 20.09
CA LYS A 193 1.06 -16.66 20.10
C LYS A 193 -0.26 -16.84 19.34
N SER A 194 -1.07 -15.78 19.30
CA SER A 194 -2.32 -15.74 18.55
C SER A 194 -2.10 -15.65 17.04
N ILE A 195 -0.89 -15.24 16.60
CA ILE A 195 -0.56 -15.16 15.18
C ILE A 195 -0.41 -16.56 14.59
N ARG A 196 -1.33 -16.90 13.70
CA ARG A 196 -1.37 -18.20 13.03
C ARG A 196 -0.18 -18.42 12.08
N GLN A 197 0.32 -19.66 12.05
CA GLN A 197 1.46 -20.03 11.21
C GLN A 197 1.25 -19.80 9.72
N ASP A 198 0.04 -20.05 9.20
CA ASP A 198 -0.27 -19.78 7.79
C ASP A 198 -0.15 -18.29 7.44
N PHE A 199 -0.44 -17.39 8.39
CA PHE A 199 -0.26 -15.95 8.16
C PHE A 199 1.22 -15.61 7.99
N ILE A 200 2.07 -16.13 8.87
CA ILE A 200 3.53 -15.94 8.85
C ILE A 200 4.15 -16.55 7.59
N GLN A 201 3.83 -17.80 7.29
CA GLN A 201 4.53 -18.60 6.28
C GLN A 201 3.98 -18.41 4.87
N LYS A 202 2.72 -18.00 4.72
CA LYS A 202 2.04 -17.92 3.42
C LYS A 202 1.43 -16.55 3.19
N GLU A 203 0.47 -16.13 4.01
CA GLU A 203 -0.38 -15.00 3.65
C GLU A 203 0.40 -13.69 3.60
N PHE A 204 1.18 -13.37 4.63
CA PHE A 204 1.94 -12.13 4.67
C PHE A 204 3.00 -12.04 3.54
N PRO A 205 3.82 -13.08 3.28
CA PRO A 205 4.73 -13.06 2.13
C PRO A 205 4.05 -12.90 0.77
N HIS A 206 2.86 -13.48 0.56
CA HIS A 206 2.12 -13.34 -0.70
C HIS A 206 1.35 -12.02 -0.80
N TRP A 207 0.96 -11.44 0.34
CA TRP A 207 0.34 -10.12 0.44
C TRP A 207 1.31 -9.01 0.04
N TRP A 208 2.58 -9.14 0.40
CA TRP A 208 3.62 -8.13 0.22
C TRP A 208 3.69 -7.49 -1.18
N PRO A 209 3.83 -8.24 -2.29
CA PRO A 209 4.06 -7.65 -3.62
C PRO A 209 2.87 -6.86 -4.16
N THR A 210 1.69 -7.02 -3.56
CA THR A 210 0.45 -6.35 -3.97
C THR A 210 0.10 -5.16 -3.09
N HIS A 211 0.73 -5.01 -1.92
CA HIS A 211 0.33 -3.98 -0.93
C HIS A 211 1.48 -3.12 -0.42
N VAL A 212 2.72 -3.59 -0.48
CA VAL A 212 3.89 -2.78 -0.10
C VAL A 212 4.43 -2.11 -1.36
N MET A 213 4.08 -0.83 -1.53
CA MET A 213 4.57 -0.03 -2.64
C MET A 213 6.10 0.06 -2.60
N TYR A 214 6.72 0.12 -3.79
CA TYR A 214 8.16 0.32 -4.01
C TYR A 214 9.10 -0.79 -3.54
N SER A 215 8.66 -1.71 -2.69
CA SER A 215 9.49 -2.86 -2.34
C SER A 215 9.77 -3.74 -3.56
N ASN A 216 11.02 -4.18 -3.68
CA ASN A 216 11.46 -5.16 -4.68
C ASN A 216 11.45 -6.60 -4.14
N LEU A 217 11.07 -6.79 -2.87
CA LEU A 217 11.05 -8.10 -2.25
C LEU A 217 10.01 -9.01 -2.91
N LYS A 218 10.47 -10.16 -3.37
CA LYS A 218 9.61 -11.29 -3.73
C LYS A 218 9.18 -12.02 -2.45
N PRO A 219 8.10 -12.84 -2.48
CA PRO A 219 7.66 -13.60 -1.31
C PRO A 219 8.78 -14.39 -0.61
N ALA A 220 9.73 -14.95 -1.37
CA ALA A 220 10.88 -15.66 -0.79
C ALA A 220 11.82 -14.75 0.02
N GLY A 221 12.02 -13.50 -0.41
CA GLY A 221 12.81 -12.51 0.33
C GLY A 221 12.10 -12.09 1.63
N VAL A 222 10.79 -11.85 1.56
CA VAL A 222 9.97 -11.56 2.76
C VAL A 222 10.04 -12.72 3.75
N LYS A 223 9.92 -13.97 3.28
CA LYS A 223 10.07 -15.16 4.13
C LYS A 223 11.43 -15.22 4.81
N LYS A 224 12.51 -14.94 4.08
CA LYS A 224 13.86 -14.90 4.66
C LYS A 224 13.96 -13.86 5.78
N SER A 225 13.43 -12.66 5.58
CA SER A 225 13.37 -11.62 6.60
C SER A 225 12.55 -12.04 7.81
N LEU A 226 11.38 -12.66 7.59
CA LEU A 226 10.56 -13.18 8.68
C LEU A 226 11.24 -14.32 9.45
N SER A 227 11.93 -15.23 8.76
CA SER A 227 12.70 -16.30 9.43
C SER A 227 13.74 -15.71 10.38
N LEU A 228 14.47 -14.69 9.94
CA LEU A 228 15.45 -13.99 10.78
C LEU A 228 14.79 -13.28 11.97
N PHE A 229 13.64 -12.66 11.73
CA PHE A 229 12.85 -12.03 12.79
C PHE A 229 12.36 -13.05 13.83
N PHE A 230 11.83 -14.20 13.41
CA PHE A 230 11.35 -15.21 14.34
C PHE A 230 12.48 -15.98 15.05
N GLU A 231 13.67 -16.10 14.44
CA GLU A 231 14.87 -16.56 15.15
C GLU A 231 15.22 -15.62 16.31
N PHE A 232 15.19 -14.31 16.07
CA PHE A 232 15.35 -13.31 17.15
C PHE A 232 14.26 -13.46 18.22
N ILE A 233 13.00 -13.66 17.83
CA ILE A 233 11.90 -13.83 18.78
C ILE A 233 12.11 -15.08 19.65
N GLU A 234 12.52 -16.21 19.05
CA GLU A 234 12.83 -17.44 19.77
C GLU A 234 14.01 -17.21 20.74
N LEU A 235 15.07 -16.54 20.28
CA LEU A 235 16.27 -16.28 21.07
C LEU A 235 15.99 -15.38 22.29
N VAL A 236 15.24 -14.29 22.10
CA VAL A 236 15.06 -13.25 23.13
C VAL A 236 13.87 -13.50 24.03
N TYR A 237 12.78 -14.08 23.49
CA TYR A 237 11.53 -14.26 24.23
C TYR A 237 11.17 -15.74 24.47
N GLY A 238 11.92 -16.69 23.90
CA GLY A 238 11.64 -18.12 24.05
C GLY A 238 10.33 -18.56 23.40
N VAL A 239 9.78 -17.77 22.47
CA VAL A 239 8.53 -18.05 21.78
C VAL A 239 8.85 -18.74 20.45
N LYS A 240 8.47 -20.01 20.34
CA LYS A 240 8.51 -20.75 19.07
C LYS A 240 7.22 -20.54 18.32
N ASN A 241 7.35 -20.14 17.06
CA ASN A 241 6.25 -19.98 16.12
C ASN A 241 6.46 -20.93 14.96
#